data_AF-A0AAV1MZH3-F1
#
_entry.id   AF-A0AAV1MZH3-F1
#
_cell.length_a   1.000
_cell.length_b   1.000
_cell.length_c   1.000
_cell.angle_alpha   90.00
_cell.angle_beta   90.00
_cell.angle_gamma   90.00
#
_symmetry.space_group_name_H-M   'P 1'
#
loop_
_entity.id
_entity.type
_entity.pdbx_description
1 polymer ?
#
loop_
_entity_poly.entity_id
_entity_poly.type
_entity_poly.pdbx_seq_one_letter_code
_entity_poly.pdbx_strand_id
1 'polypeptide(L)'
;MDKQSLLTLLLLLLLCHNGDTESQNACPYKCQCFTPVQVLCADERMTSLPRNMSKQVKDLIIMTSAVAYLFQHTLEDSPQLNKLIFLNNGLRSIHSRSFETLTELQELEISGNPWLENLFLGTFSKQGNLTKLLLNYNRFGTVLNGMFDSLKNLQTLQMRGNILSDLPTFLFLNLHNLRILDLSQNKLEVVKKETFSGLARLEILKINNNLISNISSDTFYNVSQLIELNLEGNKISEVADDTFSVLTNLRVLNLRGNLLTTFSDKVFGSEASNLMELNLKGNRLTQLSSLSSLTSLTDLILSSNELANLPEDIFRNITALENLDLSENQLAFLPEVIFHDLLSIKTIHLHKNNLSKVDAKLFKDQMLIQQLYLSDNQLESLPLGILDPFVLQHTMRLHGNPWKCDCHMWYLHDWVLKNSQDVEMLDKVLCESPGFLRKQTVVSIDNNQLLCRVSQDELPDLRSCSLQASIDTMTIKCKVNTFSPLTVKVQFQEDDGSVMEHILKSELAKHSQCNNETTIEGPVE
;
A
#
# COMPACT_ATOMS: atom_id res chain seq x y z
N MET A 1 18.35 42.93 -26.98
CA MET A 1 19.12 42.08 -27.91
C MET A 1 18.14 41.48 -28.89
N ASP A 2 18.40 41.67 -30.18
CA ASP A 2 17.40 41.61 -31.25
C ASP A 2 17.09 40.16 -31.68
N LYS A 3 15.82 39.89 -32.04
CA LYS A 3 15.32 38.54 -32.43
C LYS A 3 16.03 37.99 -33.68
N GLN A 4 16.65 38.87 -34.46
CA GLN A 4 17.42 38.50 -35.65
C GLN A 4 18.76 37.85 -35.32
N SER A 5 19.39 38.19 -34.19
CA SER A 5 20.70 37.64 -33.78
C SER A 5 20.62 36.21 -33.24
N LEU A 6 19.49 35.84 -32.60
CA LEU A 6 19.26 34.46 -32.13
C LEU A 6 18.97 33.51 -33.30
N LEU A 7 18.27 33.98 -34.33
CA LEU A 7 17.95 33.18 -35.50
C LEU A 7 19.20 32.89 -36.34
N THR A 8 20.12 33.86 -36.46
CA THR A 8 21.42 33.63 -37.11
C THR A 8 22.32 32.68 -36.34
N LEU A 9 22.29 32.69 -34.99
CA LEU A 9 23.06 31.75 -34.18
C LEU A 9 22.49 30.32 -34.26
N LEU A 10 21.16 30.18 -34.33
CA LEU A 10 20.49 28.89 -34.54
C LEU A 10 20.74 28.34 -35.95
N LEU A 11 20.75 29.20 -36.98
CA LEU A 11 21.08 28.85 -38.36
C LEU A 11 22.57 28.52 -38.56
N LEU A 12 23.49 29.18 -37.86
CA LEU A 12 24.92 28.85 -37.88
C LEU A 12 25.22 27.53 -37.13
N LEU A 13 24.49 27.21 -36.06
CA LEU A 13 24.56 25.89 -35.42
C LEU A 13 23.94 24.77 -36.28
N LEU A 14 22.99 25.08 -37.16
CA LEU A 14 22.42 24.14 -38.13
C LEU A 14 23.26 24.00 -39.41
N LEU A 15 24.14 24.96 -39.73
CA LEU A 15 24.98 24.95 -40.93
C LEU A 15 26.42 24.45 -40.69
N CYS A 16 26.88 24.35 -39.44
CA CYS A 16 28.20 23.80 -39.08
C CYS A 16 28.20 22.29 -38.75
N HIS A 17 27.43 21.48 -39.48
CA HIS A 17 27.64 20.03 -39.47
C HIS A 17 27.47 19.35 -40.83
N ASN A 18 27.80 20.07 -41.90
CA ASN A 18 28.03 19.46 -43.21
C ASN A 18 29.32 20.00 -43.83
N GLY A 19 30.32 19.14 -43.93
CA GLY A 19 31.52 19.32 -44.76
C GLY A 19 32.84 19.06 -44.02
N ASP A 20 33.28 17.80 -43.91
CA ASP A 20 34.22 17.24 -44.90
C ASP A 20 34.49 15.74 -44.67
N THR A 21 34.95 15.12 -45.76
CA THR A 21 34.85 13.72 -46.16
C THR A 21 35.72 12.71 -45.39
N GLU A 22 35.09 11.66 -44.86
CA GLU A 22 35.56 10.27 -44.95
C GLU A 22 34.34 9.33 -44.78
N SER A 23 34.16 8.41 -45.71
CA SER A 23 33.04 7.47 -45.76
C SER A 23 33.09 6.49 -44.57
N GLN A 24 32.23 6.62 -43.54
CA GLN A 24 31.68 5.47 -42.77
C GLN A 24 30.73 5.76 -41.59
N ASN A 25 30.24 6.98 -41.32
CA ASN A 25 29.39 7.21 -40.13
C ASN A 25 28.22 8.20 -40.37
N ALA A 26 27.39 7.96 -41.39
CA ALA A 26 26.13 8.68 -41.53
C ALA A 26 25.04 7.95 -40.73
N CYS A 27 24.38 8.66 -39.80
CA CYS A 27 23.21 8.13 -39.11
C CYS A 27 22.11 7.79 -40.13
N PRO A 28 21.40 6.65 -40.01
CA PRO A 28 20.39 6.28 -40.98
C PRO A 28 19.29 7.34 -41.15
N TYR A 29 18.81 7.51 -42.38
CA TYR A 29 17.72 8.43 -42.69
C TYR A 29 16.46 8.08 -41.87
N LYS A 30 15.81 9.08 -41.26
CA LYS A 30 14.70 8.96 -40.27
C LYS A 30 15.08 8.41 -38.89
N CYS A 31 16.37 8.31 -38.59
CA CYS A 31 16.87 7.92 -37.27
C CYS A 31 17.73 9.03 -36.65
N GLN A 32 17.91 8.93 -35.34
CA GLN A 32 18.77 9.75 -34.51
C GLN A 32 19.83 8.84 -33.87
N CYS A 33 21.08 9.24 -33.94
CA CYS A 33 22.21 8.50 -33.40
C CYS A 33 22.78 9.30 -32.24
N PHE A 34 22.43 8.90 -31.00
CA PHE A 34 22.92 9.59 -29.79
C PHE A 34 24.38 9.26 -29.51
N THR A 35 24.79 8.04 -29.83
CA THR A 35 26.17 7.56 -29.75
C THR A 35 26.46 6.68 -30.97
N PRO A 36 27.73 6.38 -31.28
CA PRO A 36 28.06 5.41 -32.34
C PRO A 36 27.52 3.99 -32.08
N VAL A 37 27.07 3.72 -30.85
CA VAL A 37 26.58 2.41 -30.38
C VAL A 37 25.06 2.31 -30.42
N GLN A 38 24.34 3.43 -30.30
CA GLN A 38 22.89 3.45 -30.15
C GLN A 38 22.20 4.27 -31.25
N VAL A 39 21.25 3.63 -31.93
CA VAL A 39 20.42 4.22 -32.98
C VAL A 39 18.95 4.16 -32.57
N LEU A 40 18.29 5.31 -32.60
CA LEU A 40 16.85 5.45 -32.35
C LEU A 40 16.14 5.90 -33.63
N CYS A 41 15.14 5.15 -34.09
CA CYS A 41 14.32 5.51 -35.23
C CYS A 41 12.87 5.74 -34.76
N ALA A 42 12.38 6.96 -34.95
CA ALA A 42 11.03 7.37 -34.54
C ALA A 42 10.38 8.26 -35.62
N ASP A 43 9.84 7.63 -36.67
CA ASP A 43 9.09 8.30 -37.74
C ASP A 43 7.91 7.41 -38.15
N GLU A 44 6.69 7.93 -37.99
CA GLU A 44 5.44 7.23 -38.32
C GLU A 44 5.36 6.82 -39.79
N ARG A 45 6.09 7.50 -40.69
CA ARG A 45 6.12 7.20 -42.12
C ARG A 45 7.24 6.21 -42.47
N MET A 46 7.98 5.69 -41.50
CA MET A 46 9.00 4.68 -41.73
C MET A 46 8.35 3.31 -41.85
N THR A 47 8.41 2.72 -43.05
CA THR A 47 7.82 1.41 -43.38
C THR A 47 8.84 0.28 -43.47
N SER A 48 10.13 0.61 -43.41
CA SER A 48 11.26 -0.34 -43.50
C SER A 48 12.35 0.02 -42.50
N LEU A 49 13.11 -0.98 -42.06
CA LEU A 49 14.25 -0.76 -41.17
C LEU A 49 15.42 -0.04 -41.86
N PRO A 50 16.23 0.71 -41.11
CA PRO A 50 17.46 1.29 -41.63
C PRO A 50 18.41 0.19 -42.14
N ARG A 51 19.06 0.44 -43.26
CA ARG A 51 20.10 -0.43 -43.85
C ARG A 51 21.48 0.21 -43.69
N ASN A 52 22.53 -0.60 -43.83
CA ASN A 52 23.93 -0.17 -43.82
C ASN A 52 24.35 0.56 -42.53
N MET A 53 23.90 0.07 -41.37
CA MET A 53 24.34 0.61 -40.08
C MET A 53 25.82 0.30 -39.81
N SER A 54 26.50 1.19 -39.11
CA SER A 54 27.89 0.98 -38.70
C SER A 54 28.03 -0.28 -37.83
N LYS A 55 29.15 -1.00 -37.98
CA LYS A 55 29.48 -2.18 -37.16
C LYS A 55 29.62 -1.88 -35.66
N GLN A 56 29.71 -0.59 -35.29
CA GLN A 56 29.75 -0.14 -33.91
C GLN A 56 28.38 -0.14 -33.23
N VAL A 57 27.29 -0.11 -34.01
CA VAL A 57 25.92 -0.08 -33.49
C VAL A 57 25.60 -1.40 -32.80
N LYS A 58 25.27 -1.34 -31.50
CA LYS A 58 24.84 -2.48 -30.68
C LYS A 58 23.37 -2.41 -30.29
N ASP A 59 22.83 -1.20 -30.22
CA ASP A 59 21.48 -0.93 -29.75
C ASP A 59 20.67 -0.30 -30.89
N LEU A 60 19.63 -1.00 -31.34
CA LEU A 60 18.68 -0.49 -32.31
C LEU A 60 17.30 -0.38 -31.66
N ILE A 61 16.80 0.85 -31.59
CA ILE A 61 15.49 1.15 -31.02
C ILE A 61 14.62 1.72 -32.13
N ILE A 62 13.47 1.10 -32.36
CA ILE A 62 12.49 1.50 -33.35
C ILE A 62 11.19 1.74 -32.61
N MET A 63 10.67 2.96 -32.64
CA MET A 63 9.43 3.30 -31.97
C MET A 63 8.51 4.15 -32.83
N THR A 64 7.21 4.01 -32.64
CA THR A 64 6.20 4.86 -33.31
C THR A 64 6.42 4.90 -34.83
N SER A 65 6.54 3.72 -35.46
CA SER A 65 6.76 3.59 -36.90
C SER A 65 5.70 2.71 -37.60
N ALA A 66 5.55 2.88 -38.92
CA ALA A 66 4.69 2.08 -39.77
C ALA A 66 5.34 0.77 -40.28
N VAL A 67 6.43 0.31 -39.66
CA VAL A 67 7.05 -0.98 -40.00
C VAL A 67 6.06 -2.10 -39.67
N ALA A 68 5.54 -2.75 -40.70
CA ALA A 68 4.47 -3.74 -40.57
C ALA A 68 4.96 -5.19 -40.64
N TYR A 69 6.07 -5.44 -41.31
CA TYR A 69 6.56 -6.79 -41.58
C TYR A 69 8.06 -6.86 -41.37
N LEU A 70 8.50 -7.89 -40.64
CA LEU A 70 9.89 -8.33 -40.65
C LEU A 70 9.97 -9.57 -41.54
N PHE A 71 10.63 -9.43 -42.68
CA PHE A 71 10.86 -10.52 -43.61
C PHE A 71 12.12 -11.30 -43.24
N GLN A 72 12.30 -12.47 -43.88
CA GLN A 72 13.60 -13.14 -43.87
C GLN A 72 14.72 -12.16 -44.27
N HIS A 73 15.88 -12.28 -43.64
CA HIS A 73 17.07 -11.47 -43.95
C HIS A 73 16.96 -9.96 -43.70
N THR A 74 15.89 -9.47 -43.05
CA THR A 74 15.71 -8.02 -42.78
C THR A 74 16.85 -7.42 -41.94
N LEU A 75 17.46 -8.22 -41.06
CA LEU A 75 18.53 -7.80 -40.14
C LEU A 75 19.86 -8.54 -40.40
N GLU A 76 20.03 -9.11 -41.60
CA GLU A 76 21.23 -9.87 -41.96
C GLU A 76 22.50 -9.02 -41.92
N ASP A 77 22.42 -7.76 -42.31
CA ASP A 77 23.55 -6.82 -42.33
C ASP A 77 23.91 -6.25 -40.95
N SER A 78 23.24 -6.68 -39.87
CA SER A 78 23.46 -6.15 -38.52
C SER A 78 23.60 -7.24 -37.44
N PRO A 79 24.44 -8.27 -37.65
CA PRO A 79 24.59 -9.39 -36.71
C PRO A 79 25.18 -8.97 -35.35
N GLN A 80 25.81 -7.80 -35.29
CA GLN A 80 26.48 -7.30 -34.09
C GLN A 80 25.54 -6.80 -32.99
N LEU A 81 24.22 -6.72 -33.23
CA LEU A 81 23.27 -6.11 -32.30
C LEU A 81 23.16 -6.92 -31.00
N ASN A 82 23.27 -6.23 -29.86
CA ASN A 82 23.04 -6.79 -28.53
C ASN A 82 21.63 -6.45 -28.01
N LYS A 83 21.07 -5.31 -28.46
CA LYS A 83 19.75 -4.83 -28.05
C LYS A 83 18.93 -4.44 -29.27
N LEU A 84 17.72 -4.99 -29.35
CA LEU A 84 16.76 -4.67 -30.40
C LEU A 84 15.39 -4.40 -29.79
N ILE A 85 14.85 -3.22 -30.03
CA ILE A 85 13.60 -2.76 -29.44
C ILE A 85 12.64 -2.31 -30.53
N PHE A 86 11.41 -2.81 -30.47
CA PHE A 86 10.25 -2.37 -31.23
C PHE A 86 9.16 -1.93 -30.26
N LEU A 87 8.94 -0.62 -30.11
CA LEU A 87 7.89 -0.04 -29.25
C LEU A 87 6.81 0.68 -30.05
N ASN A 88 5.54 0.35 -29.82
CA ASN A 88 4.42 1.07 -30.43
C ASN A 88 4.52 1.16 -31.96
N ASN A 89 4.91 0.06 -32.61
CA ASN A 89 5.03 0.00 -34.07
C ASN A 89 3.83 -0.68 -34.72
N GLY A 90 3.80 -0.62 -36.04
CA GLY A 90 2.76 -1.24 -36.86
C GLY A 90 2.94 -2.72 -37.15
N LEU A 91 3.75 -3.47 -36.37
CA LEU A 91 4.08 -4.86 -36.70
C LEU A 91 2.82 -5.73 -36.75
N ARG A 92 2.70 -6.48 -37.85
CA ARG A 92 1.62 -7.44 -38.13
C ARG A 92 2.15 -8.86 -38.16
N SER A 93 3.37 -9.05 -38.67
CA SER A 93 3.98 -10.37 -38.79
C SER A 93 5.50 -10.28 -38.75
N ILE A 94 6.13 -11.27 -38.11
CA ILE A 94 7.57 -11.42 -38.01
C ILE A 94 7.91 -12.80 -38.55
N HIS A 95 8.67 -12.87 -39.64
CA HIS A 95 9.09 -14.14 -40.21
C HIS A 95 9.99 -14.92 -39.24
N SER A 96 9.92 -16.25 -39.21
CA SER A 96 10.66 -17.10 -38.25
C SER A 96 12.19 -17.00 -38.35
N ARG A 97 12.71 -16.51 -39.47
CA ARG A 97 14.15 -16.27 -39.71
C ARG A 97 14.56 -14.79 -39.62
N SER A 98 13.69 -13.91 -39.13
CA SER A 98 13.98 -12.46 -39.07
C SER A 98 15.17 -12.13 -38.17
N PHE A 99 15.37 -12.92 -37.10
CA PHE A 99 16.43 -12.72 -36.11
C PHE A 99 17.58 -13.73 -36.26
N GLU A 100 17.58 -14.58 -37.29
CA GLU A 100 18.49 -15.74 -37.38
C GLU A 100 19.98 -15.39 -37.24
N THR A 101 20.39 -14.23 -37.75
CA THR A 101 21.78 -13.73 -37.71
C THR A 101 22.14 -13.00 -36.41
N LEU A 102 21.17 -12.67 -35.56
CA LEU A 102 21.37 -11.91 -34.32
C LEU A 102 21.70 -12.86 -33.16
N THR A 103 22.87 -13.50 -33.22
CA THR A 103 23.31 -14.49 -32.22
C THR A 103 23.82 -13.85 -30.93
N GLU A 104 24.28 -12.59 -31.01
CA GLU A 104 24.78 -11.81 -29.86
C GLU A 104 23.67 -11.09 -29.10
N LEU A 105 22.41 -11.23 -29.52
CA LEU A 105 21.29 -10.50 -28.96
C LEU A 105 21.04 -10.91 -27.51
N GLN A 106 21.07 -9.92 -26.60
CA GLN A 106 20.88 -10.07 -25.16
C GLN A 106 19.52 -9.55 -24.70
N GLU A 107 18.99 -8.52 -25.37
CA GLU A 107 17.70 -7.92 -25.06
C GLU A 107 16.88 -7.71 -26.34
N LEU A 108 15.68 -8.29 -26.35
CA LEU A 108 14.72 -8.14 -27.43
C LEU A 108 13.39 -7.67 -26.84
N GLU A 109 12.93 -6.52 -27.30
CA GLU A 109 11.61 -6.01 -26.99
C GLU A 109 10.78 -5.86 -28.27
N ILE A 110 9.58 -6.43 -28.26
CA ILE A 110 8.57 -6.28 -29.29
C ILE A 110 7.28 -5.98 -28.54
N SER A 111 7.07 -4.72 -28.16
CA SER A 111 5.93 -4.29 -27.34
C SER A 111 5.07 -3.24 -28.03
N GLY A 112 3.78 -3.23 -27.72
CA GLY A 112 2.84 -2.22 -28.21
C GLY A 112 2.51 -2.37 -29.69
N ASN A 113 2.52 -3.58 -30.27
CA ASN A 113 2.14 -3.80 -31.67
C ASN A 113 0.71 -4.35 -31.73
N PRO A 114 -0.31 -3.50 -31.92
CA PRO A 114 -1.71 -3.87 -31.76
C PRO A 114 -2.24 -4.81 -32.85
N TRP A 115 -1.44 -5.13 -33.88
CA TRP A 115 -1.81 -6.05 -34.96
C TRP A 115 -0.96 -7.32 -34.99
N LEU A 116 -0.02 -7.50 -34.05
CA LEU A 116 0.82 -8.69 -33.96
C LEU A 116 0.12 -9.74 -33.10
N GLU A 117 -0.46 -10.74 -33.75
CA GLU A 117 -1.30 -11.76 -33.09
C GLU A 117 -0.58 -13.06 -32.77
N ASN A 118 0.46 -13.41 -33.54
CA ASN A 118 1.17 -14.69 -33.41
C ASN A 118 2.65 -14.55 -33.76
N LEU A 119 3.47 -15.44 -33.21
CA LEU A 119 4.86 -15.67 -33.63
C LEU A 119 4.98 -17.07 -34.24
N PHE A 120 5.83 -17.22 -35.24
CA PHE A 120 6.07 -18.53 -35.85
C PHE A 120 7.09 -19.33 -35.04
N LEU A 121 6.91 -20.65 -34.99
CA LEU A 121 7.89 -21.56 -34.40
C LEU A 121 9.26 -21.35 -35.04
N GLY A 122 10.31 -21.29 -34.22
CA GLY A 122 11.69 -21.04 -34.65
C GLY A 122 12.11 -19.57 -34.68
N THR A 123 11.20 -18.61 -34.45
CA THR A 123 11.52 -17.16 -34.40
C THR A 123 12.71 -16.83 -33.50
N PHE A 124 12.87 -17.57 -32.39
CA PHE A 124 13.95 -17.37 -31.41
C PHE A 124 15.03 -18.47 -31.43
N SER A 125 15.05 -19.33 -32.46
CA SER A 125 15.86 -20.56 -32.47
C SER A 125 17.38 -20.33 -32.37
N LYS A 126 17.88 -19.14 -32.74
CA LYS A 126 19.30 -18.77 -32.67
C LYS A 126 19.63 -17.77 -31.56
N GLN A 127 18.65 -17.35 -30.78
CA GLN A 127 18.77 -16.31 -29.74
C GLN A 127 19.18 -16.90 -28.38
N GLY A 128 20.16 -17.79 -28.36
CA GLY A 128 20.59 -18.49 -27.13
C GLY A 128 21.20 -17.58 -26.06
N ASN A 129 21.71 -16.42 -26.45
CA ASN A 129 22.31 -15.42 -25.56
C ASN A 129 21.29 -14.43 -24.97
N LEU A 130 20.01 -14.57 -25.33
CA LEU A 130 18.98 -13.65 -24.87
C LEU A 130 18.78 -13.79 -23.36
N THR A 131 18.86 -12.66 -22.66
CA THR A 131 18.63 -12.54 -21.21
C THR A 131 17.28 -11.89 -20.91
N LYS A 132 16.78 -11.05 -21.81
CA LYS A 132 15.50 -10.35 -21.66
C LYS A 132 14.68 -10.44 -22.94
N LEU A 133 13.44 -10.90 -22.81
CA LEU A 133 12.45 -10.95 -23.88
C LEU A 133 11.17 -10.28 -23.41
N LEU A 134 10.83 -9.14 -24.02
CA LEU A 134 9.65 -8.35 -23.70
C LEU A 134 8.68 -8.37 -24.88
N LEU A 135 7.48 -8.88 -24.66
CA LEU A 135 6.44 -9.12 -25.67
C LEU A 135 5.12 -8.46 -25.24
N ASN A 136 5.21 -7.30 -24.59
CA ASN A 136 4.09 -6.67 -23.88
C ASN A 136 3.13 -5.94 -24.83
N TYR A 137 1.84 -5.90 -24.49
CA TYR A 137 0.84 -5.09 -25.19
C TYR A 137 0.79 -5.37 -26.71
N ASN A 138 0.88 -6.64 -27.10
CA ASN A 138 0.55 -7.09 -28.46
C ASN A 138 -0.85 -7.73 -28.46
N ARG A 139 -1.13 -8.65 -29.39
CA ARG A 139 -2.39 -9.42 -29.42
C ARG A 139 -2.16 -10.92 -29.41
N PHE A 140 -1.13 -11.39 -28.70
CA PHE A 140 -0.87 -12.83 -28.61
C PHE A 140 -2.04 -13.56 -27.94
N GLY A 141 -2.72 -14.42 -28.70
CA GLY A 141 -3.80 -15.27 -28.21
C GLY A 141 -3.35 -16.66 -27.79
N THR A 142 -2.30 -17.17 -28.43
CA THR A 142 -1.68 -18.45 -28.10
C THR A 142 -0.17 -18.34 -28.19
N VAL A 143 0.53 -19.25 -27.49
CA VAL A 143 1.96 -19.48 -27.65
C VAL A 143 2.15 -20.92 -28.11
N LEU A 144 3.01 -21.16 -29.09
CA LEU A 144 3.29 -22.51 -29.58
C LEU A 144 4.25 -23.24 -28.63
N ASN A 145 4.06 -24.55 -28.47
CA ASN A 145 5.00 -25.37 -27.70
C ASN A 145 6.42 -25.30 -28.31
N GLY A 146 7.43 -25.26 -27.44
CA GLY A 146 8.84 -25.13 -27.82
C GLY A 146 9.25 -23.72 -28.31
N MET A 147 8.38 -22.71 -28.22
CA MET A 147 8.70 -21.33 -28.62
C MET A 147 9.97 -20.79 -27.96
N PHE A 148 10.20 -21.15 -26.70
CA PHE A 148 11.26 -20.61 -25.87
C PHE A 148 12.40 -21.61 -25.59
N ASP A 149 12.42 -22.79 -26.21
CA ASP A 149 13.36 -23.89 -25.87
C ASP A 149 14.84 -23.53 -26.03
N SER A 150 15.16 -22.65 -26.98
CA SER A 150 16.52 -22.17 -27.23
C SER A 150 17.00 -21.13 -26.22
N LEU A 151 16.10 -20.48 -25.47
CA LEU A 151 16.36 -19.30 -24.65
C LEU A 151 16.91 -19.65 -23.25
N LYS A 152 17.94 -20.50 -23.20
CA LYS A 152 18.44 -21.09 -21.94
C LYS A 152 19.04 -20.08 -20.96
N ASN A 153 19.47 -18.91 -21.45
CA ASN A 153 20.04 -17.82 -20.65
C ASN A 153 19.00 -16.77 -20.24
N LEU A 154 17.73 -16.97 -20.59
CA LEU A 154 16.68 -15.98 -20.33
C LEU A 154 16.47 -15.80 -18.82
N GLN A 155 16.48 -14.55 -18.38
CA GLN A 155 16.28 -14.12 -17.00
C GLN A 155 14.95 -13.38 -16.82
N THR A 156 14.49 -12.71 -17.87
CA THR A 156 13.22 -11.97 -17.85
C THR A 156 12.40 -12.30 -19.09
N LEU A 157 11.17 -12.76 -18.86
CA LEU A 157 10.16 -12.94 -19.89
C LEU A 157 8.92 -12.16 -19.48
N GLN A 158 8.49 -11.23 -20.34
CA GLN A 158 7.25 -10.49 -20.14
C GLN A 158 6.34 -10.65 -21.36
N MET A 159 5.09 -10.99 -21.10
CA MET A 159 4.01 -11.08 -22.08
C MET A 159 2.77 -10.38 -21.55
N ARG A 160 2.95 -9.30 -20.80
CA ARG A 160 1.88 -8.54 -20.16
C ARG A 160 0.96 -7.90 -21.20
N GLY A 161 -0.34 -7.82 -20.92
CA GLY A 161 -1.27 -7.04 -21.75
C GLY A 161 -1.54 -7.67 -23.12
N ASN A 162 -1.49 -9.00 -23.22
CA ASN A 162 -1.90 -9.74 -24.41
C ASN A 162 -3.32 -10.32 -24.21
N ILE A 163 -3.71 -11.30 -25.03
CA ILE A 163 -5.02 -11.95 -24.95
C ILE A 163 -4.89 -13.46 -24.73
N LEU A 164 -3.82 -13.89 -24.04
CA LEU A 164 -3.52 -15.29 -23.76
C LEU A 164 -4.59 -15.89 -22.86
N SER A 165 -5.30 -16.92 -23.33
CA SER A 165 -6.30 -17.66 -22.54
C SER A 165 -5.76 -18.94 -21.91
N ASP A 166 -4.70 -19.51 -22.50
CA ASP A 166 -4.05 -20.74 -22.03
C ASP A 166 -2.57 -20.74 -22.41
N LEU A 167 -1.77 -21.58 -21.75
CA LEU A 167 -0.36 -21.81 -22.02
C LEU A 167 -0.09 -23.30 -22.23
N PRO A 168 0.65 -23.69 -23.29
CA PRO A 168 1.07 -25.08 -23.46
C PRO A 168 1.78 -25.64 -22.22
N THR A 169 1.56 -26.93 -21.95
CA THR A 169 2.29 -27.64 -20.91
C THR A 169 3.79 -27.63 -21.23
N PHE A 170 4.63 -27.48 -20.20
CA PHE A 170 6.09 -27.48 -20.32
C PHE A 170 6.67 -26.36 -21.20
N LEU A 171 5.90 -25.30 -21.50
CA LEU A 171 6.36 -24.16 -22.30
C LEU A 171 7.68 -23.54 -21.81
N PHE A 172 7.91 -23.57 -20.49
CA PHE A 172 9.09 -22.98 -19.85
C PHE A 172 10.14 -24.01 -19.40
N LEU A 173 10.03 -25.27 -19.82
CA LEU A 173 10.82 -26.38 -19.29
C LEU A 173 12.34 -26.11 -19.29
N ASN A 174 12.84 -25.44 -20.34
CA ASN A 174 14.26 -25.17 -20.55
C ASN A 174 14.73 -23.82 -19.96
N LEU A 175 13.84 -23.03 -19.37
CA LEU A 175 14.14 -21.67 -18.89
C LEU A 175 14.66 -21.65 -17.44
N HIS A 176 15.69 -22.46 -17.17
CA HIS A 176 16.21 -22.68 -15.81
C HIS A 176 16.82 -21.43 -15.14
N ASN A 177 17.13 -20.39 -15.91
CA ASN A 177 17.71 -19.13 -15.43
C ASN A 177 16.68 -18.01 -15.26
N LEU A 178 15.40 -18.28 -15.56
CA LEU A 178 14.36 -17.26 -15.52
C LEU A 178 14.13 -16.83 -14.06
N ARG A 179 14.23 -15.52 -13.82
CA ARG A 179 13.99 -14.89 -12.52
C ARG A 179 12.67 -14.14 -12.48
N ILE A 180 12.27 -13.55 -13.60
CA ILE A 180 11.07 -12.72 -13.70
C ILE A 180 10.18 -13.25 -14.84
N LEU A 181 8.96 -13.61 -14.48
CA LEU A 181 7.90 -13.96 -15.42
C LEU A 181 6.70 -13.05 -15.20
N ASP A 182 6.37 -12.23 -16.20
CA ASP A 182 5.19 -11.36 -16.20
C ASP A 182 4.20 -11.79 -17.27
N LEU A 183 3.08 -12.35 -16.83
CA LEU A 183 1.92 -12.76 -17.63
C LEU A 183 0.69 -11.93 -17.25
N SER A 184 0.87 -10.79 -16.60
CA SER A 184 -0.22 -9.96 -16.11
C SER A 184 -1.08 -9.38 -17.24
N GLN A 185 -2.32 -9.01 -16.93
CA GLN A 185 -3.25 -8.43 -17.91
C GLN A 185 -3.45 -9.33 -19.15
N ASN A 186 -3.70 -10.63 -18.91
CA ASN A 186 -4.07 -11.60 -19.93
C ASN A 186 -5.47 -12.17 -19.61
N LYS A 187 -5.82 -13.32 -20.17
CA LYS A 187 -7.11 -14.00 -19.97
C LYS A 187 -6.93 -15.41 -19.42
N LEU A 188 -5.85 -15.67 -18.68
CA LEU A 188 -5.55 -17.00 -18.15
C LEU A 188 -6.62 -17.39 -17.11
N GLU A 189 -7.25 -18.54 -17.32
CA GLU A 189 -8.26 -19.08 -16.38
C GLU A 189 -7.68 -20.16 -15.47
N VAL A 190 -6.70 -20.92 -15.97
CA VAL A 190 -6.15 -22.08 -15.28
C VAL A 190 -4.63 -22.03 -15.31
N VAL A 191 -4.02 -22.24 -14.15
CA VAL A 191 -2.58 -22.48 -13.99
C VAL A 191 -2.41 -23.81 -13.26
N LYS A 192 -1.54 -24.68 -13.75
CA LYS A 192 -1.27 -26.00 -13.17
C LYS A 192 0.21 -26.15 -12.87
N LYS A 193 0.56 -27.21 -12.14
CA LYS A 193 1.94 -27.59 -11.85
C LYS A 193 2.83 -27.61 -13.10
N GLU A 194 2.30 -28.13 -14.20
CA GLU A 194 3.03 -28.27 -15.47
C GLU A 194 3.27 -26.93 -16.18
N THR A 195 2.47 -25.91 -15.89
CA THR A 195 2.59 -24.56 -16.47
C THR A 195 3.94 -23.95 -16.12
N PHE A 196 4.40 -24.09 -14.88
CA PHE A 196 5.64 -23.48 -14.38
C PHE A 196 6.82 -24.46 -14.28
N SER A 197 6.72 -25.64 -14.92
CA SER A 197 7.82 -26.61 -14.99
C SER A 197 9.10 -25.98 -15.55
N GLY A 198 10.24 -26.26 -14.92
CA GLY A 198 11.55 -25.79 -15.34
C GLY A 198 12.02 -24.47 -14.70
N LEU A 199 11.10 -23.72 -14.08
CA LEU A 199 11.33 -22.38 -13.51
C LEU A 199 11.96 -22.40 -12.10
N ALA A 200 13.00 -23.20 -11.91
CA ALA A 200 13.61 -23.49 -10.61
C ALA A 200 14.29 -22.28 -9.92
N ARG A 201 14.51 -21.17 -10.64
CA ARG A 201 15.14 -19.93 -10.13
C ARG A 201 14.22 -18.72 -10.19
N LEU A 202 12.92 -18.94 -10.37
CA LEU A 202 11.95 -17.86 -10.49
C LEU A 202 11.80 -17.14 -9.16
N GLU A 203 12.03 -15.83 -9.17
CA GLU A 203 11.99 -14.94 -8.00
C GLU A 203 10.71 -14.11 -8.01
N ILE A 204 10.23 -13.69 -9.18
CA ILE A 204 9.07 -12.82 -9.34
C ILE A 204 8.10 -13.44 -10.36
N LEU A 205 6.89 -13.72 -9.91
CA LEU A 205 5.79 -14.18 -10.75
C LEU A 205 4.63 -13.19 -10.70
N LYS A 206 4.33 -12.59 -11.85
CA LYS A 206 3.19 -11.68 -12.02
C LYS A 206 2.16 -12.31 -12.93
N ILE A 207 1.03 -12.70 -12.34
CA ILE A 207 -0.15 -13.27 -13.02
C ILE A 207 -1.42 -12.50 -12.66
N ASN A 208 -1.27 -11.25 -12.25
CA ASN A 208 -2.35 -10.36 -11.89
C ASN A 208 -3.18 -9.89 -13.10
N ASN A 209 -4.43 -9.49 -12.85
CA ASN A 209 -5.41 -9.12 -13.87
C ASN A 209 -5.59 -10.22 -14.93
N ASN A 210 -5.81 -11.44 -14.45
CA ASN A 210 -6.21 -12.60 -15.25
C ASN A 210 -7.60 -13.07 -14.79
N LEU A 211 -7.98 -14.30 -15.13
CA LEU A 211 -9.28 -14.89 -14.81
C LEU A 211 -9.12 -16.13 -13.92
N ILE A 212 -8.00 -16.24 -13.19
CA ILE A 212 -7.66 -17.43 -12.41
C ILE A 212 -8.62 -17.54 -11.23
N SER A 213 -9.28 -18.68 -11.06
CA SER A 213 -10.17 -18.93 -9.92
C SER A 213 -9.59 -19.90 -8.89
N ASN A 214 -8.76 -20.84 -9.34
CA ASN A 214 -8.27 -21.94 -8.50
C ASN A 214 -6.74 -21.92 -8.44
N ILE A 215 -6.21 -22.03 -7.23
CA ILE A 215 -4.79 -22.23 -6.95
C ILE A 215 -4.65 -23.35 -5.90
N SER A 216 -3.52 -24.04 -5.93
CA SER A 216 -3.19 -25.12 -5.00
C SER A 216 -1.69 -25.18 -4.74
N SER A 217 -1.27 -25.91 -3.71
CA SER A 217 0.15 -26.14 -3.43
C SER A 217 0.92 -26.73 -4.62
N ASP A 218 0.30 -27.64 -5.37
CA ASP A 218 0.88 -28.23 -6.59
C ASP A 218 1.15 -27.19 -7.68
N THR A 219 0.35 -26.11 -7.75
CA THR A 219 0.53 -25.03 -8.73
C THR A 219 1.90 -24.39 -8.60
N PHE A 220 2.39 -24.24 -7.37
CA PHE A 220 3.63 -23.51 -7.07
C PHE A 220 4.84 -24.41 -6.78
N TYR A 221 4.68 -25.73 -6.88
CA TYR A 221 5.72 -26.71 -6.53
C TYR A 221 7.07 -26.47 -7.25
N ASN A 222 7.03 -26.11 -8.53
CA ASN A 222 8.23 -25.91 -9.35
C ASN A 222 8.87 -24.51 -9.20
N VAL A 223 8.25 -23.61 -8.43
CA VAL A 223 8.67 -22.21 -8.26
C VAL A 223 8.88 -21.86 -6.78
N SER A 224 9.48 -22.77 -6.02
CA SER A 224 9.73 -22.60 -4.57
C SER A 224 10.71 -21.47 -4.20
N GLN A 225 11.40 -20.88 -5.17
CA GLN A 225 12.32 -19.75 -4.97
C GLN A 225 11.64 -18.38 -5.07
N LEU A 226 10.31 -18.33 -5.21
CA LEU A 226 9.60 -17.06 -5.32
C LEU A 226 9.81 -16.18 -4.08
N ILE A 227 10.06 -14.90 -4.37
CA ILE A 227 10.17 -13.80 -3.42
C ILE A 227 8.90 -12.92 -3.52
N GLU A 228 8.39 -12.71 -4.74
CA GLU A 228 7.20 -11.92 -5.01
C GLU A 228 6.20 -12.73 -5.85
N LEU A 229 4.97 -12.85 -5.34
CA LEU A 229 3.83 -13.44 -6.05
C LEU A 229 2.71 -12.42 -6.16
N ASN A 230 2.39 -12.01 -7.38
CA ASN A 230 1.30 -11.08 -7.65
C ASN A 230 0.12 -11.78 -8.35
N LEU A 231 -0.98 -11.92 -7.60
CA LEU A 231 -2.26 -12.53 -7.98
C LEU A 231 -3.41 -11.49 -7.99
N GLU A 232 -3.10 -10.19 -7.94
CA GLU A 232 -4.10 -9.12 -7.91
C GLU A 232 -5.13 -9.23 -9.05
N GLY A 233 -6.39 -8.90 -8.81
CA GLY A 233 -7.39 -8.77 -9.87
C GLY A 233 -7.70 -10.08 -10.60
N ASN A 234 -7.72 -11.20 -9.87
CA ASN A 234 -8.16 -12.50 -10.37
C ASN A 234 -9.56 -12.84 -9.84
N LYS A 235 -9.98 -14.09 -9.96
CA LYS A 235 -11.29 -14.60 -9.51
C LYS A 235 -11.17 -15.60 -8.37
N ILE A 236 -10.12 -15.48 -7.55
CA ILE A 236 -9.83 -16.43 -6.48
C ILE A 236 -10.83 -16.22 -5.35
N SER A 237 -11.65 -17.23 -5.06
CA SER A 237 -12.66 -17.18 -3.99
C SER A 237 -12.22 -17.83 -2.68
N GLU A 238 -11.24 -18.74 -2.75
CA GLU A 238 -10.69 -19.43 -1.59
C GLU A 238 -9.19 -19.71 -1.79
N VAL A 239 -8.46 -19.79 -0.68
CA VAL A 239 -7.08 -20.29 -0.65
C VAL A 239 -7.06 -21.41 0.39
N ALA A 240 -6.79 -22.63 -0.06
CA ALA A 240 -6.74 -23.78 0.84
C ALA A 240 -5.50 -23.72 1.75
N ASP A 241 -5.57 -24.41 2.88
CA ASP A 241 -4.41 -24.65 3.75
C ASP A 241 -3.24 -25.21 2.93
N ASP A 242 -2.01 -24.88 3.34
CA ASP A 242 -0.76 -25.29 2.67
C ASP A 242 -0.56 -24.81 1.22
N THR A 243 -1.46 -24.02 0.62
CA THR A 243 -1.34 -23.54 -0.77
C THR A 243 0.00 -22.87 -1.07
N PHE A 244 0.55 -22.11 -0.12
CA PHE A 244 1.82 -21.40 -0.25
C PHE A 244 2.96 -22.04 0.58
N SER A 245 2.74 -23.21 1.18
CA SER A 245 3.72 -23.88 2.06
C SER A 245 5.08 -24.14 1.39
N VAL A 246 5.08 -24.38 0.08
CA VAL A 246 6.30 -24.60 -0.71
C VAL A 246 7.11 -23.32 -0.98
N LEU A 247 6.52 -22.15 -0.77
CA LEU A 247 7.11 -20.84 -1.07
C LEU A 247 7.85 -20.26 0.13
N THR A 248 8.85 -20.99 0.63
CA THR A 248 9.56 -20.67 1.89
C THR A 248 10.34 -19.35 1.86
N ASN A 249 10.64 -18.82 0.68
CA ASN A 249 11.34 -17.54 0.49
C ASN A 249 10.40 -16.35 0.21
N LEU A 250 9.09 -16.58 0.18
CA LEU A 250 8.12 -15.56 -0.21
C LEU A 250 8.13 -14.40 0.80
N ARG A 251 8.27 -13.18 0.27
CA ARG A 251 8.28 -11.94 1.06
C ARG A 251 7.10 -11.05 0.74
N VAL A 252 6.61 -11.07 -0.50
CA VAL A 252 5.53 -10.22 -0.96
C VAL A 252 4.44 -11.08 -1.59
N LEU A 253 3.23 -11.00 -1.03
CA LEU A 253 2.04 -11.66 -1.55
C LEU A 253 0.94 -10.62 -1.79
N ASN A 254 0.58 -10.43 -3.05
CA ASN A 254 -0.51 -9.55 -3.44
C ASN A 254 -1.72 -10.36 -3.94
N LEU A 255 -2.79 -10.36 -3.15
CA LEU A 255 -4.09 -10.98 -3.42
C LEU A 255 -5.21 -9.93 -3.56
N ARG A 256 -4.86 -8.66 -3.77
CA ARG A 256 -5.81 -7.56 -3.91
C ARG A 256 -6.85 -7.81 -4.99
N GLY A 257 -8.09 -7.39 -4.78
CA GLY A 257 -9.11 -7.39 -5.84
C GLY A 257 -9.52 -8.80 -6.29
N ASN A 258 -9.53 -9.77 -5.37
CA ASN A 258 -10.04 -11.12 -5.60
C ASN A 258 -11.44 -11.25 -4.97
N LEU A 259 -11.92 -12.49 -4.79
CA LEU A 259 -13.26 -12.81 -4.29
C LEU A 259 -13.22 -13.54 -2.95
N LEU A 260 -12.13 -13.39 -2.19
CA LEU A 260 -11.92 -14.10 -0.91
C LEU A 260 -12.94 -13.67 0.13
N THR A 261 -13.57 -14.63 0.81
CA THR A 261 -14.49 -14.39 1.94
C THR A 261 -13.86 -14.63 3.30
N THR A 262 -12.79 -15.43 3.36
CA THR A 262 -12.02 -15.73 4.56
C THR A 262 -10.52 -15.77 4.23
N PHE A 263 -9.69 -15.59 5.25
CA PHE A 263 -8.23 -15.77 5.15
C PHE A 263 -7.66 -16.26 6.49
N SER A 264 -6.61 -17.08 6.43
CA SER A 264 -5.96 -17.73 7.57
C SER A 264 -4.47 -17.91 7.27
N ASP A 265 -3.59 -17.83 8.26
CA ASP A 265 -2.15 -18.08 8.08
C ASP A 265 -1.78 -19.53 7.74
N LYS A 266 -2.67 -20.49 8.02
CA LYS A 266 -2.56 -21.89 7.59
C LYS A 266 -2.30 -22.10 6.10
N VAL A 267 -2.60 -21.13 5.24
CA VAL A 267 -2.26 -21.19 3.81
C VAL A 267 -0.75 -21.28 3.57
N PHE A 268 0.06 -20.83 4.53
CA PHE A 268 1.52 -20.91 4.50
C PHE A 268 2.07 -22.20 5.16
N GLY A 269 1.20 -23.06 5.68
CA GLY A 269 1.54 -24.28 6.40
C GLY A 269 1.90 -24.05 7.86
N SER A 270 2.57 -25.03 8.47
CA SER A 270 2.86 -25.05 9.91
C SER A 270 4.09 -24.26 10.34
N GLU A 271 4.97 -23.91 9.40
CA GLU A 271 6.22 -23.19 9.67
C GLU A 271 6.00 -21.68 9.63
N ALA A 272 6.82 -20.92 10.36
CA ALA A 272 6.77 -19.47 10.32
C ALA A 272 7.11 -18.95 8.92
N SER A 273 6.28 -18.03 8.42
CA SER A 273 6.47 -17.46 7.09
C SER A 273 7.45 -16.28 7.13
N ASN A 274 8.29 -16.17 6.09
CA ASN A 274 9.16 -15.01 5.86
C ASN A 274 8.43 -13.84 5.18
N LEU A 275 7.10 -13.90 5.12
CA LEU A 275 6.27 -12.89 4.48
C LEU A 275 6.40 -11.55 5.20
N MET A 276 6.72 -10.52 4.44
CA MET A 276 6.88 -9.13 4.90
C MET A 276 5.67 -8.28 4.50
N GLU A 277 5.14 -8.47 3.29
CA GLU A 277 3.99 -7.72 2.77
C GLU A 277 2.85 -8.66 2.37
N LEU A 278 1.67 -8.42 2.95
CA LEU A 278 0.42 -9.10 2.60
C LEU A 278 -0.65 -8.08 2.20
N ASN A 279 -1.04 -8.10 0.93
CA ASN A 279 -2.10 -7.24 0.41
C ASN A 279 -3.36 -8.04 0.07
N LEU A 280 -4.42 -7.83 0.86
CA LEU A 280 -5.74 -8.44 0.74
C LEU A 280 -6.83 -7.40 0.43
N LYS A 281 -6.45 -6.19 0.01
CA LYS A 281 -7.37 -5.09 -0.27
C LYS A 281 -8.45 -5.46 -1.28
N GLY A 282 -9.67 -4.99 -1.11
CA GLY A 282 -10.71 -5.10 -2.14
C GLY A 282 -11.16 -6.55 -2.39
N ASN A 283 -11.15 -7.38 -1.35
CA ASN A 283 -11.78 -8.69 -1.36
C ASN A 283 -13.19 -8.60 -0.73
N ARG A 284 -13.77 -9.73 -0.31
CA ARG A 284 -15.08 -9.80 0.37
C ARG A 284 -14.92 -10.43 1.75
N LEU A 285 -13.79 -10.16 2.42
CA LEU A 285 -13.45 -10.82 3.66
C LEU A 285 -14.45 -10.43 4.75
N THR A 286 -15.21 -11.40 5.25
CA THR A 286 -16.13 -11.23 6.39
C THR A 286 -15.52 -11.71 7.70
N GLN A 287 -14.51 -12.57 7.61
CA GLN A 287 -13.82 -13.17 8.76
C GLN A 287 -12.33 -13.33 8.47
N LEU A 288 -11.51 -13.14 9.52
CA LEU A 288 -10.10 -13.48 9.55
C LEU A 288 -9.88 -14.52 10.64
N SER A 289 -9.04 -15.50 10.36
CA SER A 289 -8.45 -16.40 11.37
C SER A 289 -7.05 -15.91 11.72
N SER A 290 -6.43 -16.50 12.74
CA SER A 290 -5.09 -16.10 13.23
C SER A 290 -4.09 -15.81 12.11
N LEU A 291 -3.28 -14.76 12.31
CA LEU A 291 -2.12 -14.41 11.49
C LEU A 291 -0.80 -14.58 12.27
N SER A 292 -0.85 -15.27 13.41
CA SER A 292 0.25 -15.35 14.38
C SER A 292 1.53 -16.01 13.86
N SER A 293 1.48 -16.79 12.78
CA SER A 293 2.67 -17.38 12.16
C SER A 293 3.44 -16.39 11.26
N LEU A 294 2.86 -15.24 10.93
CA LEU A 294 3.44 -14.21 10.05
C LEU A 294 4.33 -13.24 10.85
N THR A 295 5.30 -13.76 11.60
CA THR A 295 6.11 -12.97 12.55
C THR A 295 7.03 -11.94 11.88
N SER A 296 7.31 -12.08 10.59
CA SER A 296 8.13 -11.15 9.79
C SER A 296 7.33 -10.05 9.09
N LEU A 297 6.00 -10.03 9.26
CA LEU A 297 5.11 -9.13 8.53
C LEU A 297 5.35 -7.68 8.96
N THR A 298 5.65 -6.81 7.99
CA THR A 298 5.84 -5.36 8.16
C THR A 298 4.64 -4.57 7.64
N ASP A 299 3.96 -5.09 6.61
CA ASP A 299 2.89 -4.40 5.90
C ASP A 299 1.67 -5.31 5.71
N LEU A 300 0.54 -4.92 6.29
CA LEU A 300 -0.72 -5.64 6.18
C LEU A 300 -1.84 -4.73 5.68
N ILE A 301 -2.35 -5.01 4.49
CA ILE A 301 -3.41 -4.23 3.85
C ILE A 301 -4.68 -5.06 3.75
N LEU A 302 -5.68 -4.71 4.55
CA LEU A 302 -7.00 -5.34 4.63
C LEU A 302 -8.13 -4.39 4.22
N SER A 303 -7.80 -3.22 3.65
CA SER A 303 -8.81 -2.21 3.33
C SER A 303 -9.82 -2.62 2.27
N SER A 304 -10.97 -1.95 2.26
CA SER A 304 -12.06 -2.20 1.31
C SER A 304 -12.52 -3.67 1.35
N ASN A 305 -12.86 -4.17 2.54
CA ASN A 305 -13.41 -5.52 2.77
C ASN A 305 -14.73 -5.43 3.55
N GLU A 306 -15.27 -6.56 4.01
CA GLU A 306 -16.55 -6.66 4.71
C GLU A 306 -16.37 -7.09 6.18
N LEU A 307 -15.23 -6.75 6.79
CA LEU A 307 -14.90 -7.17 8.16
C LEU A 307 -15.75 -6.40 9.18
N ALA A 308 -16.57 -7.14 9.93
CA ALA A 308 -17.39 -6.57 11.00
C ALA A 308 -16.73 -6.67 12.39
N ASN A 309 -15.90 -7.71 12.60
CA ASN A 309 -15.22 -8.00 13.86
C ASN A 309 -13.81 -8.55 13.58
N LEU A 310 -12.92 -8.42 14.55
CA LEU A 310 -11.58 -9.02 14.54
C LEU A 310 -11.41 -9.95 15.76
N PRO A 311 -10.80 -11.14 15.59
CA PRO A 311 -10.37 -11.95 16.73
C PRO A 311 -9.35 -11.22 17.60
N GLU A 312 -9.39 -11.42 18.92
CA GLU A 312 -8.51 -10.73 19.87
C GLU A 312 -7.02 -11.08 19.66
N ASP A 313 -6.72 -12.29 19.19
CA ASP A 313 -5.38 -12.83 19.00
C ASP A 313 -4.89 -12.78 17.54
N ILE A 314 -5.61 -12.09 16.65
CA ILE A 314 -5.31 -12.05 15.21
C ILE A 314 -3.87 -11.58 14.90
N PHE A 315 -3.35 -10.63 15.68
CA PHE A 315 -2.02 -10.04 15.51
C PHE A 315 -0.99 -10.51 16.54
N ARG A 316 -1.28 -11.60 17.25
CA ARG A 316 -0.38 -12.14 18.27
C ARG A 316 0.99 -12.47 17.66
N ASN A 317 2.07 -12.09 18.35
CA ASN A 317 3.46 -12.26 17.92
C ASN A 317 3.90 -11.52 16.64
N ILE A 318 3.07 -10.65 16.04
CA ILE A 318 3.45 -9.88 14.84
C ILE A 318 4.18 -8.59 15.23
N THR A 319 5.35 -8.73 15.84
CA THR A 319 6.09 -7.61 16.46
C THR A 319 6.77 -6.67 15.48
N ALA A 320 6.98 -7.12 14.23
CA ALA A 320 7.62 -6.36 13.16
C ALA A 320 6.65 -5.47 12.36
N LEU A 321 5.34 -5.53 12.62
CA LEU A 321 4.35 -4.81 11.81
C LEU A 321 4.53 -3.30 11.96
N GLU A 322 4.71 -2.60 10.84
CA GLU A 322 4.87 -1.15 10.79
C GLU A 322 3.62 -0.46 10.25
N ASN A 323 2.95 -1.08 9.27
CA ASN A 323 1.79 -0.50 8.58
C ASN A 323 0.60 -1.47 8.59
N LEU A 324 -0.51 -1.01 9.18
CA LEU A 324 -1.77 -1.74 9.22
C LEU A 324 -2.90 -0.90 8.62
N ASP A 325 -3.50 -1.40 7.54
CA ASP A 325 -4.65 -0.77 6.90
C ASP A 325 -5.92 -1.61 7.03
N LEU A 326 -6.82 -1.21 7.92
CA LEU A 326 -8.14 -1.78 8.17
C LEU A 326 -9.27 -0.84 7.67
N SER A 327 -8.95 0.20 6.89
CA SER A 327 -9.91 1.18 6.44
C SER A 327 -10.97 0.62 5.49
N GLU A 328 -12.10 1.30 5.34
CA GLU A 328 -13.18 0.87 4.43
C GLU A 328 -13.67 -0.56 4.73
N ASN A 329 -13.95 -0.83 6.00
CA ASN A 329 -14.55 -2.08 6.50
C ASN A 329 -15.83 -1.75 7.28
N GLN A 330 -16.36 -2.70 8.04
CA GLN A 330 -17.61 -2.58 8.80
C GLN A 330 -17.36 -2.72 10.31
N LEU A 331 -16.15 -2.44 10.78
CA LEU A 331 -15.75 -2.65 12.18
C LEU A 331 -16.55 -1.74 13.11
N ALA A 332 -17.27 -2.33 14.06
CA ALA A 332 -18.07 -1.58 15.04
C ALA A 332 -17.34 -1.32 16.37
N PHE A 333 -16.38 -2.19 16.70
CA PHE A 333 -15.50 -2.10 17.87
C PHE A 333 -14.17 -2.81 17.58
N LEU A 334 -13.18 -2.58 18.43
CA LEU A 334 -11.89 -3.27 18.43
C LEU A 334 -11.67 -3.93 19.80
N PRO A 335 -11.09 -5.14 19.87
CA PRO A 335 -10.69 -5.74 21.16
C PRO A 335 -9.66 -4.86 21.91
N GLU A 336 -9.71 -4.83 23.24
CA GLU A 336 -8.89 -3.95 24.11
C GLU A 336 -7.38 -4.11 23.84
N VAL A 337 -6.92 -5.34 23.60
CA VAL A 337 -5.51 -5.71 23.51
C VAL A 337 -5.05 -6.04 22.08
N ILE A 338 -5.87 -5.71 21.08
CA ILE A 338 -5.64 -6.12 19.68
C ILE A 338 -4.27 -5.68 19.12
N PHE A 339 -3.71 -4.57 19.62
CA PHE A 339 -2.44 -4.03 19.18
C PHE A 339 -1.27 -4.32 20.12
N HIS A 340 -1.48 -5.01 21.25
CA HIS A 340 -0.49 -5.16 22.33
C HIS A 340 0.89 -5.65 21.84
N ASP A 341 0.93 -6.64 20.95
CA ASP A 341 2.17 -7.21 20.42
C ASP A 341 2.77 -6.42 19.25
N LEU A 342 2.09 -5.39 18.72
CA LEU A 342 2.53 -4.61 17.56
C LEU A 342 3.57 -3.54 17.94
N LEU A 343 4.72 -3.97 18.44
CA LEU A 343 5.74 -3.10 19.02
C LEU A 343 6.38 -2.10 18.03
N SER A 344 6.35 -2.42 16.74
CA SER A 344 6.97 -1.60 15.67
C SER A 344 5.96 -0.73 14.91
N ILE A 345 4.68 -0.72 15.32
CA ILE A 345 3.61 -0.08 14.53
C ILE A 345 3.80 1.44 14.43
N LYS A 346 3.76 1.94 13.20
CA LYS A 346 3.88 3.36 12.87
C LYS A 346 2.58 3.91 12.30
N THR A 347 1.88 3.11 11.49
CA THR A 347 0.71 3.56 10.75
C THR A 347 -0.48 2.65 10.99
N ILE A 348 -1.59 3.23 11.45
CA ILE A 348 -2.87 2.53 11.63
C ILE A 348 -3.96 3.30 10.89
N HIS A 349 -4.53 2.69 9.86
CA HIS A 349 -5.71 3.21 9.17
C HIS A 349 -6.97 2.46 9.62
N LEU A 350 -7.89 3.18 10.25
CA LEU A 350 -9.20 2.69 10.68
C LEU A 350 -10.35 3.52 10.10
N HIS A 351 -10.05 4.44 9.19
CA HIS A 351 -11.04 5.35 8.63
C HIS A 351 -12.10 4.63 7.79
N LYS A 352 -13.29 5.22 7.66
CA LYS A 352 -14.44 4.62 6.95
C LYS A 352 -14.80 3.24 7.51
N ASN A 353 -15.00 3.17 8.82
CA ASN A 353 -15.53 2.01 9.53
C ASN A 353 -16.79 2.44 10.30
N ASN A 354 -17.28 1.61 11.22
CA ASN A 354 -18.45 1.90 12.06
C ASN A 354 -18.09 1.99 13.55
N LEU A 355 -16.85 2.36 13.88
CA LEU A 355 -16.36 2.36 15.27
C LEU A 355 -17.16 3.36 16.09
N SER A 356 -17.87 2.87 17.10
CA SER A 356 -18.67 3.70 18.00
C SER A 356 -17.91 4.14 19.25
N LYS A 357 -16.93 3.32 19.67
CA LYS A 357 -16.06 3.54 20.83
C LYS A 357 -14.70 2.92 20.58
N VAL A 358 -13.70 3.42 21.31
CA VAL A 358 -12.35 2.85 21.41
C VAL A 358 -12.01 2.68 22.89
N ASP A 359 -11.26 1.64 23.24
CA ASP A 359 -10.84 1.41 24.62
C ASP A 359 -9.70 2.37 25.02
N ALA A 360 -9.68 2.81 26.28
CA ALA A 360 -8.69 3.75 26.80
C ALA A 360 -7.25 3.21 26.75
N LYS A 361 -7.06 1.88 26.75
CA LYS A 361 -5.75 1.23 26.72
C LYS A 361 -5.35 0.71 25.34
N LEU A 362 -6.18 0.93 24.32
CA LEU A 362 -5.98 0.38 22.97
C LEU A 362 -4.58 0.69 22.41
N PHE A 363 -4.04 1.87 22.72
CA PHE A 363 -2.74 2.34 22.24
C PHE A 363 -1.66 2.44 23.33
N LYS A 364 -1.85 1.79 24.48
CA LYS A 364 -1.00 1.97 25.67
C LYS A 364 0.48 1.67 25.40
N ASP A 365 0.77 0.70 24.54
CA ASP A 365 2.13 0.21 24.28
C ASP A 365 2.71 0.74 22.95
N GLN A 366 1.92 1.50 22.17
CA GLN A 366 2.22 1.88 20.79
C GLN A 366 2.88 3.27 20.70
N MET A 367 4.05 3.41 21.34
CA MET A 367 4.80 4.68 21.42
C MET A 367 5.35 5.19 20.09
N LEU A 368 5.44 4.33 19.08
CA LEU A 368 6.04 4.63 17.77
C LEU A 368 5.03 5.08 16.71
N ILE A 369 3.74 5.23 17.07
CA ILE A 369 2.71 5.66 16.12
C ILE A 369 3.06 7.05 15.56
N GLN A 370 3.06 7.13 14.23
CA GLN A 370 3.26 8.32 13.43
C GLN A 370 1.99 8.70 12.66
N GLN A 371 1.12 7.74 12.33
CA GLN A 371 -0.11 8.01 11.58
C GLN A 371 -1.27 7.22 12.16
N LEU A 372 -2.34 7.93 12.55
CA LEU A 372 -3.57 7.33 13.08
C LEU A 372 -4.80 7.95 12.41
N TYR A 373 -5.46 7.18 11.56
CA TYR A 373 -6.66 7.65 10.86
C TYR A 373 -7.93 7.00 11.43
N LEU A 374 -8.71 7.79 12.16
CA LEU A 374 -10.00 7.41 12.75
C LEU A 374 -11.19 8.11 12.07
N SER A 375 -10.96 8.84 10.97
CA SER A 375 -11.99 9.62 10.30
C SER A 375 -13.13 8.75 9.74
N ASP A 376 -14.30 9.35 9.55
CA ASP A 376 -15.46 8.69 8.96
C ASP A 376 -15.84 7.40 9.72
N ASN A 377 -16.00 7.51 11.04
CA ASN A 377 -16.49 6.47 11.95
C ASN A 377 -17.73 6.98 12.70
N GLN A 378 -18.15 6.30 13.78
CA GLN A 378 -19.27 6.67 14.64
C GLN A 378 -18.83 7.12 16.04
N LEU A 379 -17.61 7.66 16.17
CA LEU A 379 -17.07 8.07 17.46
C LEU A 379 -17.74 9.35 17.96
N GLU A 380 -18.38 9.29 19.12
CA GLU A 380 -18.93 10.47 19.78
C GLU A 380 -17.91 11.17 20.69
N SER A 381 -16.95 10.41 21.24
CA SER A 381 -15.91 10.90 22.15
C SER A 381 -14.71 9.98 22.15
N LEU A 382 -13.55 10.45 22.62
CA LEU A 382 -12.39 9.61 22.89
C LEU A 382 -12.15 9.49 24.41
N PRO A 383 -11.74 8.31 24.92
CA PRO A 383 -11.37 8.14 26.32
C PRO A 383 -10.19 9.03 26.73
N LEU A 384 -10.15 9.35 28.02
CA LEU A 384 -9.06 10.13 28.61
C LEU A 384 -7.72 9.40 28.46
N GLY A 385 -6.72 10.12 27.97
CA GLY A 385 -5.35 9.67 27.87
C GLY A 385 -5.04 8.71 26.72
N ILE A 386 -6.00 8.42 25.83
CA ILE A 386 -5.80 7.45 24.74
C ILE A 386 -4.72 7.87 23.73
N LEU A 387 -4.46 9.17 23.60
CA LEU A 387 -3.46 9.74 22.68
C LEU A 387 -2.15 10.12 23.39
N ASP A 388 -2.08 9.99 24.73
CA ASP A 388 -0.93 10.38 25.54
C ASP A 388 0.32 9.51 25.29
N PRO A 389 0.22 8.22 24.89
CA PRO A 389 1.40 7.40 24.59
C PRO A 389 2.23 7.87 23.39
N PHE A 390 1.70 8.75 22.54
CA PHE A 390 2.36 9.14 21.29
C PHE A 390 3.42 10.21 21.54
N VAL A 391 4.69 9.78 21.53
CA VAL A 391 5.84 10.65 21.86
C VAL A 391 6.50 11.26 20.62
N LEU A 392 6.28 10.65 19.44
CA LEU A 392 6.81 11.11 18.16
C LEU A 392 5.85 12.08 17.48
N GLN A 393 6.36 12.81 16.48
CA GLN A 393 5.49 13.59 15.60
C GLN A 393 4.49 12.65 14.91
N HIS A 394 3.22 13.01 15.00
CA HIS A 394 2.13 12.18 14.51
C HIS A 394 1.22 12.96 13.56
N THR A 395 0.48 12.24 12.72
CA THR A 395 -0.57 12.79 11.87
C THR A 395 -1.88 12.07 12.15
N MET A 396 -2.92 12.83 12.48
CA MET A 396 -4.24 12.28 12.80
C MET A 396 -5.33 12.77 11.86
N ARG A 397 -6.27 11.88 11.54
CA ARG A 397 -7.53 12.23 10.87
C ARG A 397 -8.70 11.87 11.77
N LEU A 398 -9.47 12.88 12.15
CA LEU A 398 -10.60 12.75 13.09
C LEU A 398 -11.94 13.23 12.51
N HIS A 399 -11.92 13.83 11.31
CA HIS A 399 -13.12 14.35 10.66
C HIS A 399 -14.16 13.25 10.37
N GLY A 400 -15.41 13.64 10.09
CA GLY A 400 -16.45 12.69 9.69
C GLY A 400 -16.95 11.77 10.81
N ASN A 401 -16.67 12.10 12.07
CA ASN A 401 -17.23 11.44 13.25
C ASN A 401 -18.34 12.31 13.89
N PRO A 402 -19.37 11.70 14.50
CA PRO A 402 -20.46 12.42 15.16
C PRO A 402 -20.06 12.95 16.56
N TRP A 403 -19.04 13.80 16.62
CA TRP A 403 -18.48 14.28 17.90
C TRP A 403 -19.56 14.94 18.79
N LYS A 404 -19.64 14.47 20.04
CA LYS A 404 -20.52 15.00 21.09
C LYS A 404 -19.76 16.00 21.93
N CYS A 405 -19.92 17.27 21.61
CA CYS A 405 -19.23 18.39 22.23
C CYS A 405 -19.92 18.85 23.52
N ASP A 406 -20.04 17.92 24.47
CA ASP A 406 -20.48 18.19 25.84
C ASP A 406 -19.28 18.17 26.81
N CYS A 407 -19.54 18.07 28.11
CA CYS A 407 -18.49 18.06 29.13
C CYS A 407 -17.49 16.90 29.03
N HIS A 408 -17.74 15.85 28.23
CA HIS A 408 -16.80 14.74 28.02
C HIS A 408 -15.80 15.02 26.88
N MET A 409 -16.04 16.05 26.07
CA MET A 409 -15.20 16.40 24.91
C MET A 409 -13.89 17.10 25.31
N TRP A 410 -13.77 17.56 26.56
CA TRP A 410 -12.68 18.41 27.03
C TRP A 410 -11.28 17.87 26.69
N TYR A 411 -11.05 16.56 26.82
CA TYR A 411 -9.75 15.95 26.54
C TYR A 411 -9.38 16.07 25.06
N LEU A 412 -10.29 15.65 24.18
CA LEU A 412 -10.05 15.70 22.75
C LEU A 412 -9.95 17.16 22.26
N HIS A 413 -10.79 18.05 22.79
CA HIS A 413 -10.77 19.47 22.48
C HIS A 413 -9.42 20.11 22.82
N ASP A 414 -8.93 19.96 24.06
CA ASP A 414 -7.65 20.51 24.50
C ASP A 414 -6.47 19.91 23.72
N TRP A 415 -6.52 18.59 23.50
CA TRP A 415 -5.50 17.90 22.71
C TRP A 415 -5.43 18.42 21.27
N VAL A 416 -6.57 18.62 20.61
CA VAL A 416 -6.61 19.13 19.23
C VAL A 416 -6.14 20.59 19.14
N LEU A 417 -6.49 21.42 20.13
CA LEU A 417 -5.98 22.80 20.18
C LEU A 417 -4.46 22.84 20.31
N LYS A 418 -3.90 22.01 21.19
CA LYS A 418 -2.46 21.90 21.42
C LYS A 418 -1.71 21.33 20.21
N ASN A 419 -2.30 20.38 19.51
CA ASN A 419 -1.69 19.63 18.40
C ASN A 419 -2.32 19.97 17.03
N SER A 420 -2.74 21.23 16.83
CA SER A 420 -3.47 21.64 15.63
C SER A 420 -2.73 21.41 14.30
N GLN A 421 -1.39 21.42 14.30
CA GLN A 421 -0.57 21.16 13.12
C GLN A 421 -0.52 19.67 12.74
N ASP A 422 -0.84 18.79 13.69
CA ASP A 422 -0.77 17.35 13.54
C ASP A 422 -2.11 16.72 13.13
N VAL A 423 -3.19 17.51 13.12
CA VAL A 423 -4.53 17.07 12.73
C VAL A 423 -4.83 17.52 11.31
N GLU A 424 -4.94 16.56 10.39
CA GLU A 424 -5.35 16.83 9.03
C GLU A 424 -6.85 17.13 8.93
N MET A 425 -7.21 18.04 8.03
CA MET A 425 -8.60 18.45 7.79
C MET A 425 -9.30 18.91 9.07
N LEU A 426 -8.55 19.65 9.91
CA LEU A 426 -9.00 20.19 11.20
C LEU A 426 -10.30 21.01 11.09
N ASP A 427 -10.45 21.75 9.99
CA ASP A 427 -11.66 22.52 9.64
C ASP A 427 -12.91 21.64 9.47
N LYS A 428 -12.74 20.33 9.31
CA LYS A 428 -13.81 19.34 9.14
C LYS A 428 -14.04 18.47 10.36
N VAL A 429 -13.36 18.74 11.48
CA VAL A 429 -13.64 18.12 12.77
C VAL A 429 -14.79 18.90 13.41
N LEU A 430 -16.03 18.46 13.15
CA LEU A 430 -17.25 19.16 13.50
C LEU A 430 -18.01 18.46 14.64
N CYS A 431 -18.68 19.24 15.48
CA CYS A 431 -19.63 18.71 16.45
C CYS A 431 -20.94 18.32 15.78
N GLU A 432 -21.48 17.16 16.14
CA GLU A 432 -22.82 16.74 15.75
C GLU A 432 -23.86 17.08 16.84
N SER A 433 -23.45 17.02 18.11
CA SER A 433 -24.27 17.36 19.26
C SER A 433 -23.44 18.11 20.31
N PRO A 434 -24.05 18.86 21.24
CA PRO A 434 -25.49 19.21 21.32
C PRO A 434 -25.92 20.17 20.21
N GLY A 435 -27.23 20.30 19.99
CA GLY A 435 -27.78 21.03 18.82
C GLY A 435 -27.33 22.49 18.65
N PHE A 436 -26.95 23.18 19.74
CA PHE A 436 -26.45 24.55 19.68
C PHE A 436 -24.97 24.67 19.23
N LEU A 437 -24.20 23.57 19.30
CA LEU A 437 -22.83 23.47 18.78
C LEU A 437 -22.75 22.71 17.45
N ARG A 438 -23.88 22.21 16.94
CA ARG A 438 -23.90 21.39 15.73
C ARG A 438 -23.27 22.12 14.53
N LYS A 439 -22.42 21.41 13.79
CA LYS A 439 -21.59 21.90 12.65
C LYS A 439 -20.54 22.96 13.01
N GLN A 440 -20.37 23.31 14.28
CA GLN A 440 -19.22 24.11 14.70
C GLN A 440 -17.97 23.23 14.73
N THR A 441 -16.82 23.81 14.39
CA THR A 441 -15.54 23.11 14.48
C THR A 441 -15.17 22.91 15.95
N VAL A 442 -14.58 21.76 16.30
CA VAL A 442 -14.18 21.49 17.69
C VAL A 442 -13.24 22.59 18.20
N VAL A 443 -12.30 23.05 17.38
CA VAL A 443 -11.34 24.10 17.75
C VAL A 443 -11.95 25.50 17.93
N SER A 444 -13.16 25.74 17.42
CA SER A 444 -13.83 27.05 17.59
C SER A 444 -14.62 27.17 18.89
N ILE A 445 -14.74 26.09 19.66
CA ILE A 445 -15.60 26.03 20.83
C ILE A 445 -14.85 26.52 22.06
N ASP A 446 -15.48 27.37 22.87
CA ASP A 446 -14.93 27.78 24.16
C ASP A 446 -15.16 26.69 25.21
N ASN A 447 -14.20 26.52 26.13
CA ASN A 447 -14.30 25.51 27.19
C ASN A 447 -15.56 25.64 28.04
N ASN A 448 -16.10 26.85 28.22
CA ASN A 448 -17.30 27.08 29.01
C ASN A 448 -18.59 26.59 28.30
N GLN A 449 -18.51 26.25 27.01
CA GLN A 449 -19.64 25.72 26.23
C GLN A 449 -19.73 24.19 26.29
N LEU A 450 -18.66 23.50 26.70
CA LEU A 450 -18.59 22.05 26.87
C LEU A 450 -19.27 21.62 28.17
N LEU A 451 -20.60 21.67 28.19
CA LEU A 451 -21.42 21.40 29.37
C LEU A 451 -22.30 20.18 29.19
N CYS A 452 -22.35 19.31 30.20
CA CYS A 452 -23.35 18.25 30.28
C CYS A 452 -24.54 18.72 31.12
N ARG A 453 -25.76 18.40 30.68
CA ARG A 453 -26.93 18.48 31.57
C ARG A 453 -26.87 17.28 32.50
N VAL A 454 -26.62 17.53 33.78
CA VAL A 454 -26.76 16.49 34.81
C VAL A 454 -28.27 16.24 35.00
N SER A 455 -28.74 15.05 34.63
CA SER A 455 -30.09 14.59 34.99
C SER A 455 -30.23 14.60 36.51
N GLN A 456 -31.39 15.04 37.03
CA GLN A 456 -31.63 15.14 38.48
C GLN A 456 -31.39 13.83 39.25
N ASP A 457 -31.41 12.68 38.56
CA ASP A 457 -31.17 11.35 39.12
C ASP A 457 -29.67 10.93 39.17
N GLU A 458 -28.77 11.67 38.51
CA GLU A 458 -27.32 11.40 38.47
C GLU A 458 -26.47 12.54 39.05
N LEU A 459 -27.08 13.45 39.82
CA LEU A 459 -26.26 14.32 40.65
C LEU A 459 -25.54 13.46 41.70
N PRO A 460 -24.20 13.56 41.87
CA PRO A 460 -23.64 13.29 43.18
C PRO A 460 -24.40 14.20 44.13
N ASP A 461 -25.11 13.60 45.08
CA ASP A 461 -26.06 14.28 45.95
C ASP A 461 -25.57 15.68 46.32
N LEU A 462 -26.13 16.74 45.71
CA LEU A 462 -25.69 18.12 45.96
C LEU A 462 -25.94 18.52 47.43
N ARG A 463 -26.66 17.68 48.21
CA ARG A 463 -26.71 17.76 49.68
C ARG A 463 -25.38 17.48 50.36
N SER A 464 -24.38 17.01 49.63
CA SER A 464 -23.03 16.78 50.12
C SER A 464 -22.21 18.05 50.30
N CYS A 465 -22.52 19.12 49.53
CA CYS A 465 -21.84 20.40 49.61
C CYS A 465 -22.71 21.43 50.36
N SER A 466 -22.22 21.95 51.47
CA SER A 466 -22.87 23.03 52.22
C SER A 466 -22.02 24.29 52.18
N LEU A 467 -22.69 25.44 52.05
CA LEU A 467 -22.07 26.74 52.11
C LEU A 467 -22.35 27.35 53.49
N GLN A 468 -21.30 27.68 54.24
CA GLN A 468 -21.40 28.41 55.50
C GLN A 468 -20.62 29.72 55.39
N ALA A 469 -21.29 30.83 55.67
CA ALA A 469 -20.67 32.14 55.69
C ALA A 469 -20.63 32.68 57.13
N SER A 470 -19.48 33.25 57.50
CA SER A 470 -19.28 34.11 58.66
C SER A 470 -18.83 35.49 58.18
N ILE A 471 -18.65 36.45 59.10
CA ILE A 471 -18.40 37.87 58.78
C ILE A 471 -17.24 38.06 57.79
N ASP A 472 -16.18 37.25 57.87
CA ASP A 472 -14.98 37.38 57.02
C ASP A 472 -14.59 36.11 56.25
N THR A 473 -15.36 35.01 56.36
CA THR A 473 -15.00 33.73 55.70
C THR A 473 -16.21 33.01 55.14
N MET A 474 -16.08 32.48 53.92
CA MET A 474 -17.07 31.64 53.26
C MET A 474 -16.49 30.26 53.01
N THR A 475 -17.09 29.24 53.62
CA THR A 475 -16.60 27.85 53.59
C THR A 475 -17.54 26.99 52.74
N ILE A 476 -16.96 26.30 51.74
CA ILE A 476 -17.65 25.28 50.95
C ILE A 476 -17.22 23.91 51.50
N LYS A 477 -18.15 23.18 52.10
CA LYS A 477 -17.89 21.85 52.68
C LYS A 477 -18.58 20.77 51.87
N CYS A 478 -17.83 20.03 51.07
CA CYS A 478 -18.30 18.95 50.20
C CYS A 478 -17.99 17.55 50.74
N LYS A 479 -18.98 16.64 50.71
CA LYS A 479 -18.85 15.22 51.09
C LYS A 479 -18.73 14.36 49.84
N VAL A 480 -17.53 13.88 49.56
CA VAL A 480 -17.21 13.12 48.33
C VAL A 480 -17.17 11.62 48.63
N ASN A 481 -17.70 10.79 47.73
CA ASN A 481 -17.57 9.33 47.80
C ASN A 481 -16.18 8.90 47.28
N THR A 482 -15.63 7.81 47.81
CA THR A 482 -14.23 7.37 47.62
C THR A 482 -13.78 7.10 46.17
N PHE A 483 -14.68 7.10 45.19
CA PHE A 483 -14.38 6.75 43.79
C PHE A 483 -14.59 7.88 42.77
N SER A 484 -14.98 9.08 43.22
CA SER A 484 -15.31 10.18 42.31
C SER A 484 -14.55 11.45 42.73
N PRO A 485 -13.36 11.74 42.16
CA PRO A 485 -12.63 12.96 42.50
C PRO A 485 -13.47 14.19 42.17
N LEU A 486 -13.74 15.03 43.18
CA LEU A 486 -14.49 16.27 43.00
C LEU A 486 -13.52 17.44 42.82
N THR A 487 -13.73 18.22 41.77
CA THR A 487 -13.08 19.51 41.59
C THR A 487 -14.09 20.61 41.90
N VAL A 488 -13.80 21.43 42.91
CA VAL A 488 -14.61 22.59 43.29
C VAL A 488 -13.93 23.82 42.71
N LYS A 489 -14.65 24.56 41.88
CA LYS A 489 -14.18 25.81 41.29
C LYS A 489 -14.93 26.97 41.93
N VAL A 490 -14.17 27.89 42.52
CA VAL A 490 -14.68 29.10 43.16
C VAL A 490 -14.24 30.29 42.33
N GLN A 491 -15.18 31.13 41.91
CA GLN A 491 -14.91 32.32 41.14
C GLN A 491 -15.33 33.54 41.96
N PHE A 492 -14.42 34.52 42.07
CA PHE A 492 -14.67 35.84 42.62
C PHE A 492 -14.78 36.81 41.45
N GLN A 493 -15.85 37.58 41.40
CA GLN A 493 -16.03 38.61 40.39
C GLN A 493 -15.98 39.96 41.10
N GLU A 494 -15.02 40.79 40.69
CA GLU A 494 -14.87 42.15 41.19
C GLU A 494 -15.85 43.09 40.48
N ASP A 495 -16.13 44.25 41.07
CA ASP A 495 -17.11 45.22 40.55
C ASP A 495 -16.76 45.79 39.15
N ASP A 496 -15.49 45.69 38.74
CA ASP A 496 -15.02 46.06 37.40
C ASP A 496 -15.24 44.97 36.33
N GLY A 497 -15.82 43.84 36.74
CA GLY A 497 -16.13 42.69 35.89
C GLY A 497 -14.98 41.69 35.74
N SER A 498 -13.81 41.92 36.37
CA SER A 498 -12.71 40.96 36.39
C SER A 498 -13.07 39.74 37.24
N VAL A 499 -12.70 38.54 36.79
CA VAL A 499 -13.01 37.28 37.48
C VAL A 499 -11.70 36.61 37.89
N MET A 500 -11.54 36.38 39.19
CA MET A 500 -10.44 35.61 39.77
C MET A 500 -10.92 34.20 40.12
N GLU A 501 -10.19 33.18 39.69
CA GLU A 501 -10.61 31.79 39.80
C GLU A 501 -9.67 30.96 40.68
N HIS A 502 -10.27 30.20 41.59
CA HIS A 502 -9.58 29.22 42.43
C HIS A 502 -10.15 27.83 42.19
N ILE A 503 -9.26 26.90 41.81
CA ILE A 503 -9.61 25.50 41.56
C ILE A 503 -9.10 24.65 42.72
N LEU A 504 -10.00 23.99 43.43
CA LEU A 504 -9.71 23.07 44.52
C LEU A 504 -10.02 21.65 44.05
N LYS A 505 -8.98 20.84 43.87
CA LYS A 505 -9.12 19.42 43.53
C LYS A 505 -9.00 18.58 44.80
N SER A 506 -9.95 17.66 45.01
CA SER A 506 -9.78 16.63 46.04
C SER A 506 -8.78 15.59 45.55
N GLU A 507 -7.56 15.61 46.07
CA GLU A 507 -6.58 14.54 45.87
C GLU A 507 -6.79 13.44 46.92
N LEU A 508 -6.98 12.19 46.48
CA LEU A 508 -7.00 11.03 47.37
C LEU A 508 -5.56 10.59 47.67
N ALA A 509 -5.19 10.58 48.94
CA ALA A 509 -4.02 9.85 49.41
C ALA A 509 -4.19 8.36 49.08
N LYS A 510 -3.29 7.80 48.27
CA LYS A 510 -3.14 6.37 48.06
C LYS A 510 -2.71 5.70 49.37
N HIS A 511 -3.61 5.42 50.31
CA HIS A 511 -3.37 4.40 51.33
C HIS A 511 -4.67 3.67 51.68
N SER A 512 -4.80 2.49 51.10
CA SER A 512 -5.56 1.38 51.64
C SER A 512 -5.04 1.03 53.05
N GLN A 513 -5.82 1.28 54.09
CA GLN A 513 -5.96 0.43 55.28
C GLN A 513 -6.87 1.12 56.31
N CYS A 514 -8.13 0.67 56.41
CA CYS A 514 -8.88 0.78 57.66
C CYS A 514 -8.71 -0.55 58.39
N ASN A 515 -7.94 -0.55 59.47
CA ASN A 515 -8.18 -1.48 60.57
C ASN A 515 -9.06 -0.76 61.59
N ASN A 516 -10.09 -1.46 62.05
CA ASN A 516 -10.94 -1.08 63.16
C ASN A 516 -10.09 -0.94 64.42
N GLU A 517 -10.11 0.22 65.07
CA GLU A 517 -10.17 0.31 66.53
C GLU A 517 -10.48 1.75 66.97
N THR A 518 -11.47 1.84 67.85
CA THR A 518 -11.90 3.05 68.56
C THR A 518 -10.96 3.30 69.72
N THR A 519 -10.39 4.50 69.82
CA THR A 519 -10.02 5.10 71.11
C THR A 519 -10.15 6.62 71.04
N ILE A 520 -10.94 7.14 71.96
CA ILE A 520 -11.05 8.55 72.35
C ILE A 520 -10.01 8.76 73.46
N GLU A 521 -9.26 9.85 73.45
CA GLU A 521 -9.12 10.80 74.58
C GLU A 521 -8.02 11.86 74.33
N GLY A 522 -8.40 13.13 74.49
CA GLY A 522 -7.73 14.07 75.41
C GLY A 522 -6.47 14.82 74.95
N PRO A 523 -6.35 16.14 75.21
CA PRO A 523 -5.24 16.98 74.76
C PRO A 523 -4.12 17.12 75.82
N VAL A 524 -3.12 17.97 75.49
CA VAL A 524 -2.00 18.52 76.30
C VAL A 524 -0.70 17.73 76.08
N GLU A 525 0.45 18.31 75.68
CA GLU A 525 0.99 19.68 75.73
C GLU A 525 1.86 19.97 74.48
#